data_AF-A0A966UB82-F1
#
_entry.id   AF-A0A966UB82-F1
#
_cell.length_a   1.000
_cell.length_b   1.000
_cell.length_c   1.000
_cell.angle_alpha   90.00
_cell.angle_beta   90.00
_cell.angle_gamma   90.00
#
_symmetry.space_group_name_H-M   'P 1'
#
loop_
_entity.id
_entity.type
_entity.pdbx_description
1 polymer ?
#
loop_
_entity_poly.entity_id
_entity_poly.type
_entity_poly.pdbx_seq_one_letter_code
_entity_poly.pdbx_strand_id
1 'polypeptide(L)'
;MTITKNGVILIQEDPGNNDHLARVVAYRIRDAKIATVAQFDSKYFTKGSASFLTSDEESSGIIEVTDLIAKNGDKNSYFFLNAQVHTLGVMAARPDIAKSRTKDSKVKLDNVAAEGGQFYLMTISDWDVVFKG
;
A
#
# COMPACT_ATOMS: atom_id res chain seq x y z
N MET A 1 -8.04 -6.27 -5.13
CA MET A 1 -7.85 -6.32 -6.60
C MET A 1 -8.82 -5.35 -7.29
N THR A 2 -8.37 -4.68 -8.35
CA THR A 2 -9.24 -3.88 -9.25
C THR A 2 -8.80 -4.05 -10.71
N ILE A 3 -9.61 -3.57 -11.65
CA ILE A 3 -9.28 -3.53 -13.08
C ILE A 3 -9.59 -2.15 -13.64
N THR A 4 -8.68 -1.63 -14.44
CA THR A 4 -8.86 -0.35 -15.14
C THR A 4 -9.70 -0.51 -16.41
N LYS A 5 -10.27 0.59 -16.89
CA LYS A 5 -10.99 0.62 -18.19
C LYS A 5 -10.14 0.16 -19.38
N ASN A 6 -8.81 0.32 -19.32
CA ASN A 6 -7.89 -0.09 -20.38
C ASN A 6 -7.33 -1.52 -20.21
N GLY A 7 -7.87 -2.31 -19.28
CA GLY A 7 -7.54 -3.73 -19.14
C GLY A 7 -6.23 -4.01 -18.39
N VAL A 8 -5.90 -3.18 -17.40
CA VAL A 8 -4.82 -3.43 -16.44
C VAL A 8 -5.44 -3.87 -15.12
N ILE A 9 -5.08 -5.07 -14.66
CA ILE A 9 -5.49 -5.61 -13.37
C ILE A 9 -4.46 -5.21 -12.32
N LEU A 10 -4.91 -4.66 -11.20
CA LEU A 10 -4.06 -4.36 -10.06
C LEU A 10 -4.34 -5.40 -8.96
N ILE A 11 -3.30 -6.15 -8.61
CA ILE A 11 -3.30 -7.25 -7.65
C ILE A 11 -2.55 -6.79 -6.41
N GLN A 12 -3.13 -7.03 -5.24
CA GLN A 12 -2.53 -6.72 -3.95
C GLN A 12 -2.05 -8.03 -3.36
N GLU A 13 -0.77 -8.10 -3.00
CA GLU A 13 -0.23 -9.25 -2.30
C GLU A 13 -0.51 -9.10 -0.80
N ASP A 14 -0.80 -10.23 -0.18
CA ASP A 14 -0.89 -10.43 1.27
C ASP A 14 0.13 -11.53 1.59
N PRO A 15 1.20 -11.22 2.32
CA PRO A 15 2.26 -12.16 2.62
C PRO A 15 1.85 -13.17 3.69
N GLY A 16 0.79 -12.94 4.48
CA GLY A 16 0.33 -13.85 5.52
C GLY A 16 1.45 -14.31 6.45
N ASN A 17 2.22 -13.37 6.99
CA ASN A 17 3.39 -13.59 7.85
C ASN A 17 4.59 -14.34 7.20
N ASN A 18 4.63 -14.46 5.87
CA ASN A 18 5.82 -14.96 5.17
C ASN A 18 6.90 -13.87 5.01
N ASP A 19 8.17 -14.26 4.88
CA ASP A 19 9.28 -13.32 4.66
C ASP A 19 9.31 -12.86 3.19
N HIS A 20 8.23 -12.19 2.78
CA HIS A 20 8.00 -11.66 1.44
C HIS A 20 7.50 -10.22 1.57
N LEU A 21 8.18 -9.29 0.90
CA LEU A 21 7.74 -7.90 0.87
C LEU A 21 6.51 -7.76 -0.03
N ALA A 22 5.37 -7.44 0.58
CA ALA A 22 4.11 -7.32 -0.14
C ALA A 22 4.16 -6.20 -1.20
N ARG A 23 3.53 -6.46 -2.34
CA ARG A 23 3.50 -5.55 -3.50
C ARG A 23 2.08 -5.27 -3.96
N VAL A 24 1.96 -4.20 -4.74
CA VAL A 24 0.89 -4.03 -5.71
C VAL A 24 1.46 -4.31 -7.09
N VAL A 25 0.89 -5.31 -7.75
CA VAL A 25 1.33 -5.80 -9.06
C VAL A 25 0.31 -5.41 -10.11
N ALA A 26 0.77 -4.78 -11.19
CA ALA A 26 -0.02 -4.49 -12.37
C ALA A 26 0.16 -5.60 -13.41
N TYR A 27 -0.94 -6.13 -13.92
CA TYR A 27 -0.98 -7.10 -15.01
C TYR A 27 -1.77 -6.54 -16.18
N ARG A 28 -1.13 -6.41 -17.34
CA ARG A 28 -1.77 -5.89 -18.56
C ARG A 28 -2.23 -7.05 -19.45
N ILE A 29 -3.55 -7.16 -19.62
CA ILE A 29 -4.18 -8.33 -20.25
C ILE A 29 -3.74 -8.50 -21.71
N ARG A 30 -3.62 -7.40 -22.46
CA ARG A 30 -3.39 -7.46 -23.93
C ARG A 30 -2.09 -8.13 -24.35
N ASP A 31 -1.06 -8.09 -23.50
CA ASP A 31 0.28 -8.59 -23.80
C ASP A 31 0.91 -9.36 -22.63
N ALA A 32 0.09 -9.73 -21.65
CA ALA A 32 0.46 -10.48 -20.44
C ALA A 32 1.65 -9.89 -19.66
N LYS A 33 1.92 -8.59 -19.79
CA LYS A 33 3.01 -7.94 -19.06
C LYS A 33 2.66 -7.74 -17.59
N ILE A 34 3.67 -7.93 -16.75
CA ILE A 34 3.58 -7.76 -15.29
C ILE A 34 4.58 -6.70 -14.86
N ALA A 35 4.18 -5.82 -13.95
CA ALA A 35 5.05 -4.82 -13.34
C ALA A 35 4.69 -4.62 -11.87
N THR A 36 5.67 -4.31 -11.02
CA THR A 36 5.41 -3.86 -9.64
C THR A 36 5.18 -2.35 -9.65
N VAL A 37 4.05 -1.88 -9.12
CA VAL A 37 3.70 -0.45 -9.09
C VAL A 37 3.77 0.17 -7.69
N ALA A 38 3.74 -0.66 -6.65
CA ALA A 38 4.05 -0.27 -5.29
C ALA A 38 4.62 -1.48 -4.53
N GLN A 39 5.42 -1.21 -3.51
CA GLN A 39 5.99 -2.21 -2.61
C GLN A 39 6.14 -1.59 -1.22
N PHE A 40 5.94 -2.39 -0.19
CA PHE A 40 6.24 -1.99 1.18
C PHE A 40 7.75 -1.75 1.36
N ASP A 41 8.11 -0.71 2.12
CA ASP A 41 9.50 -0.32 2.31
C ASP A 41 10.26 -1.37 3.13
N SER A 42 11.20 -2.06 2.48
CA SER A 42 12.08 -3.08 3.09
C SER A 42 12.70 -2.68 4.44
N LYS A 43 12.93 -1.38 4.66
CA LYS A 43 13.42 -0.86 5.93
C LYS A 43 12.51 -1.24 7.11
N TYR A 44 11.21 -1.34 6.92
CA TYR A 44 10.24 -1.64 7.97
C TYR A 44 9.77 -3.09 7.94
N PHE A 45 9.88 -3.77 6.81
CA PHE A 45 9.21 -5.07 6.59
C PHE A 45 10.17 -6.24 6.27
N THR A 46 11.48 -5.99 6.20
CA THR A 46 12.49 -7.05 6.11
C THR A 46 13.00 -7.43 7.49
N LYS A 47 12.91 -8.73 7.84
CA LYS A 47 13.40 -9.26 9.12
C LYS A 47 14.88 -8.90 9.33
N GLY A 48 15.20 -8.46 10.55
CA GLY A 48 16.56 -8.04 10.92
C GLY A 48 16.90 -6.59 10.58
N SER A 49 16.01 -5.84 9.92
CA SER A 49 16.19 -4.40 9.76
C SER A 49 16.16 -3.67 11.12
N ALA A 50 16.98 -2.63 11.26
CA ALA A 50 17.02 -1.80 12.47
C ALA A 50 15.70 -1.06 12.75
N SER A 51 14.83 -0.91 11.75
CA SER A 51 13.50 -0.31 11.89
C SER A 51 12.37 -1.31 11.64
N PHE A 52 12.64 -2.61 11.76
CA PHE A 52 11.65 -3.65 11.54
C PHE A 52 10.38 -3.45 12.40
N LEU A 53 9.22 -3.55 11.76
CA LEU A 53 7.90 -3.45 12.39
C LEU A 53 7.25 -4.83 12.47
N THR A 54 7.08 -5.49 11.33
CA THR A 54 6.43 -6.80 11.17
C THR A 54 6.79 -7.40 9.80
N SER A 55 6.52 -8.68 9.59
CA SER A 55 6.55 -9.35 8.27
C SER A 55 5.15 -9.74 7.80
N ASP A 56 4.16 -9.05 8.35
CA ASP A 56 2.75 -9.26 8.12
C ASP A 56 2.16 -7.89 7.73
N GLU A 57 2.65 -7.35 6.63
CA GLU A 57 2.14 -6.13 6.02
C GLU A 57 1.36 -6.45 4.76
N GLU A 58 0.19 -5.83 4.60
CA GLU A 58 -0.67 -6.11 3.46
C GLU A 58 -1.31 -4.83 2.94
N SER A 59 -1.71 -4.85 1.68
CA SER A 59 -2.63 -3.84 1.18
C SER A 59 -3.97 -4.47 0.87
N SER A 60 -5.05 -3.76 1.19
CA SER A 60 -6.42 -4.18 0.88
C SER A 60 -7.20 -3.06 0.20
N GLY A 61 -8.36 -3.42 -0.36
CA GLY A 61 -9.32 -2.46 -0.89
C GLY A 61 -8.74 -1.47 -1.90
N ILE A 62 -8.23 -1.94 -3.04
CA ILE A 62 -7.88 -1.05 -4.16
C ILE A 62 -9.08 -0.72 -5.04
N ILE A 63 -9.29 0.57 -5.33
CA ILE A 63 -10.31 1.07 -6.24
C ILE A 63 -9.71 2.09 -7.21
N GLU A 64 -10.16 2.07 -8.47
CA GLU A 64 -9.86 3.13 -9.42
C GLU A 64 -10.80 4.32 -9.16
N VAL A 65 -10.23 5.52 -8.98
CA VAL A 65 -10.96 6.77 -8.75
C VAL A 65 -10.66 7.82 -9.81
N THR A 66 -10.05 7.42 -10.93
CA THR A 66 -9.64 8.32 -12.02
C THR A 66 -10.75 9.27 -12.44
N ASP A 67 -11.94 8.73 -12.78
CA ASP A 67 -13.07 9.54 -13.24
C ASP A 67 -13.61 10.53 -12.18
N LEU A 68 -13.34 10.27 -10.90
CA LEU A 68 -13.85 11.09 -9.79
C LEU A 68 -12.96 12.30 -9.51
N ILE A 69 -11.65 12.16 -9.72
CA ILE A 69 -10.67 13.17 -9.27
C ILE A 69 -9.82 13.78 -10.39
N ALA A 70 -9.78 13.16 -11.57
CA ALA A 70 -9.03 13.68 -12.70
C ALA A 70 -9.60 15.05 -13.13
N LYS A 71 -8.69 16.00 -13.37
CA LYS A 71 -9.05 17.33 -13.90
C LYS A 71 -9.13 17.28 -15.43
N ASN A 72 -9.74 18.30 -16.03
CA ASN A 72 -9.77 18.41 -17.49
C ASN A 72 -8.34 18.43 -18.07
N GLY A 73 -8.06 17.54 -19.02
CA GLY A 73 -6.74 17.36 -19.64
C GLY A 73 -5.76 16.48 -18.84
N ASP A 74 -6.14 16.01 -17.65
CA ASP A 74 -5.34 15.07 -16.88
C ASP A 74 -5.38 13.67 -17.52
N LYS A 75 -4.20 13.06 -17.65
CA LYS A 75 -4.02 11.73 -18.27
C LYS A 75 -3.58 10.67 -17.27
N ASN A 76 -3.45 11.03 -16.00
CA ASN A 76 -3.06 10.10 -14.95
C ASN A 76 -4.20 9.10 -14.65
N SER A 77 -3.84 7.90 -14.21
CA SER A 77 -4.74 6.98 -13.52
C SER A 77 -4.57 7.10 -12.01
N TYR A 78 -5.68 7.11 -11.28
CA TYR A 78 -5.70 7.33 -9.84
C TYR A 78 -6.34 6.15 -9.12
N PHE A 79 -5.68 5.68 -8.07
CA PHE A 79 -6.15 4.55 -7.27
C PHE A 79 -6.09 4.89 -5.80
N PHE A 80 -7.15 4.54 -5.10
CA PHE A 80 -7.13 4.51 -3.65
C PHE A 80 -6.89 3.08 -3.18
N LEU A 81 -6.05 2.93 -2.15
CA LEU A 81 -5.78 1.67 -1.49
C LEU A 81 -5.47 1.90 -0.01
N ASN A 82 -5.76 0.89 0.79
CA ASN A 82 -5.39 0.87 2.20
C ASN A 82 -4.16 -0.01 2.39
N ALA A 83 -3.20 0.46 3.18
CA ALA A 83 -2.12 -0.34 3.71
C ALA A 83 -2.40 -0.67 5.18
N GLN A 84 -2.27 -1.94 5.54
CA GLN A 84 -2.37 -2.45 6.90
C GLN A 84 -0.99 -2.93 7.34
N VAL A 85 -0.69 -2.65 8.60
CA VAL A 85 0.56 -3.05 9.24
C VAL A 85 0.19 -3.79 10.51
N HIS A 86 0.30 -5.11 10.48
CA HIS A 86 -0.09 -5.98 11.57
C HIS A 86 1.00 -5.99 12.65
N THR A 87 0.90 -5.04 13.59
CA THR A 87 1.74 -4.95 14.79
C THR A 87 0.88 -5.01 16.05
N LEU A 88 1.49 -5.30 17.20
CA LEU A 88 0.82 -5.13 18.49
C LEU A 88 0.66 -3.63 18.79
N GLY A 89 -0.53 -3.10 18.49
CA GLY A 89 -0.91 -1.71 18.72
C GLY A 89 -0.62 -0.77 17.54
N VAL A 90 -1.44 0.27 17.41
CA VAL A 90 -1.37 1.24 16.31
C VAL A 90 -0.12 2.12 16.35
N MET A 91 0.48 2.34 17.53
CA MET A 91 1.66 3.20 17.65
C MET A 91 2.93 2.56 17.08
N ALA A 92 3.04 1.22 17.11
CA ALA A 92 4.12 0.50 16.45
C ALA A 92 3.97 0.57 14.93
N ALA A 93 2.76 0.34 14.41
CA ALA A 93 2.43 0.44 12.99
C ALA A 93 2.56 1.86 12.41
N ARG A 94 2.47 2.90 13.24
CA ARG A 94 2.46 4.31 12.81
C ARG A 94 3.53 5.15 13.51
N PRO A 95 4.84 4.88 13.25
CA PRO A 95 5.93 5.61 13.88
C PRO A 95 5.95 7.11 13.50
N ASP A 96 5.32 7.48 12.38
CA ASP A 96 5.14 8.85 11.91
C ASP A 96 4.32 9.70 12.87
N ILE A 97 3.26 9.15 13.46
CA ILE A 97 2.43 9.86 14.45
C ILE A 97 2.84 9.55 15.88
N ALA A 98 3.50 8.43 16.14
CA ALA A 98 3.88 8.04 17.49
C ALA A 98 4.81 9.05 18.18
N LYS A 99 5.68 9.73 17.42
CA LYS A 99 6.65 10.70 17.99
C LYS A 99 6.00 11.93 18.59
N SER A 100 4.83 12.34 18.11
CA SER A 100 4.12 13.55 18.57
C SER A 100 3.10 13.27 19.68
N ARG A 101 2.99 12.02 20.15
CA ARG A 101 2.00 11.62 21.17
C ARG A 101 2.62 11.45 22.55
N THR A 102 1.89 11.86 23.58
CA THR A 102 2.24 11.60 24.97
C THR A 102 2.13 10.11 25.30
N LYS A 103 2.76 9.67 26.38
CA LYS A 103 2.69 8.27 26.85
C LYS A 103 1.24 7.81 27.04
N ASP A 104 0.42 8.61 27.71
CA ASP A 104 -0.98 8.26 27.99
C ASP A 104 -1.82 8.20 26.71
N SER A 105 -1.55 9.08 25.73
CA SER A 105 -2.23 9.03 24.43
C SER A 105 -1.88 7.78 23.65
N LYS A 106 -0.63 7.31 23.71
CA LYS A 106 -0.21 6.06 23.06
C LYS A 106 -0.98 4.86 23.63
N VAL A 107 -0.97 4.71 24.95
CA VAL A 107 -1.70 3.64 25.65
C VAL A 107 -3.19 3.65 25.32
N LYS A 108 -3.82 4.83 25.31
CA LYS A 108 -5.23 4.95 24.94
C LYS A 108 -5.49 4.49 23.51
N LEU A 109 -4.65 4.88 22.55
CA LEU A 109 -4.80 4.53 21.14
C LEU A 109 -4.57 3.03 20.90
N ASP A 110 -3.52 2.45 21.50
CA ASP A 110 -3.23 1.02 21.39
C ASP A 110 -4.32 0.15 22.04
N ASN A 111 -5.07 0.67 23.01
CA ASN A 111 -6.19 -0.04 23.63
C ASN A 111 -7.50 0.00 22.83
N VAL A 112 -7.67 0.95 21.91
CA VAL A 112 -8.91 1.11 21.13
C VAL A 112 -8.77 0.72 19.66
N ALA A 113 -7.54 0.59 19.16
CA ALA A 113 -7.25 0.16 17.80
C ALA A 113 -6.38 -1.10 17.82
N ALA A 114 -6.85 -2.16 17.16
CA ALA A 114 -6.13 -3.42 17.08
C ALA A 114 -4.82 -3.28 16.27
N GLU A 115 -4.86 -2.52 15.18
CA GLU A 115 -3.78 -2.42 14.19
C GLU A 115 -3.67 -1.00 13.63
N GLY A 116 -2.58 -0.73 12.91
CA GLY A 116 -2.37 0.53 12.21
C GLY A 116 -2.35 0.36 10.70
N GLY A 117 -2.45 1.50 10.01
CA GLY A 117 -2.48 1.54 8.56
C GLY A 117 -2.55 2.96 8.03
N GLN A 118 -2.52 3.08 6.71
CA GLN A 118 -2.66 4.34 6.00
C GLN A 118 -3.43 4.15 4.70
N PHE A 119 -4.24 5.15 4.38
CA PHE A 119 -4.89 5.25 3.08
C PHE A 119 -3.99 6.03 2.13
N TYR A 120 -3.76 5.50 0.93
CA TYR A 120 -2.90 6.09 -0.07
C TYR A 120 -3.65 6.41 -1.35
N LEU A 121 -3.25 7.51 -1.98
CA LEU A 121 -3.53 7.78 -3.39
C LEU A 121 -2.31 7.35 -4.20
N MET A 122 -2.47 6.33 -5.04
CA MET A 122 -1.48 5.95 -6.04
C MET A 122 -1.81 6.62 -7.37
N THR A 123 -0.81 7.27 -7.97
CA THR A 123 -0.92 7.94 -9.27
C THR A 123 -0.01 7.28 -10.28
N ILE A 124 -0.58 6.81 -11.39
CA ILE A 124 0.16 6.27 -12.53
C ILE A 124 0.04 7.26 -13.68
N SER A 125 1.14 7.88 -14.07
CA SER A 125 1.15 8.89 -15.14
C SER A 125 1.28 8.31 -16.54
N ASP A 126 1.91 7.15 -16.69
CA ASP A 126 2.14 6.51 -17.98
C ASP A 126 2.25 4.99 -17.82
N TRP A 127 1.22 4.27 -18.30
CA TRP A 127 1.21 2.81 -18.30
C TRP A 127 2.27 2.19 -19.20
N ASP A 128 2.65 2.83 -20.30
CA ASP A 128 3.70 2.30 -21.15
C ASP A 128 5.06 2.41 -20.46
N VAL A 129 5.29 3.41 -19.63
CA VAL A 129 6.49 3.45 -18.75
C VAL A 129 6.47 2.33 -17.71
N VAL A 130 5.34 2.09 -17.05
CA VAL A 130 5.20 1.00 -16.07
C VAL A 130 5.59 -0.36 -16.66
N PHE A 131 5.19 -0.62 -17.91
CA PHE A 131 5.43 -1.89 -18.60
C PHE A 131 6.64 -1.91 -19.54
N LYS A 132 7.57 -0.95 -19.42
CA LYS A 132 8.85 -0.95 -20.17
C LYS A 132 9.88 -1.93 -19.61
N GLY A 133 9.74 -2.33 -18.34
CA GLY A 133 10.59 -3.32 -17.68
C GLY A 133 10.41 -4.74 -18.18
#